data_AF-A0A534IEZ1-F1
#
_entry.id   AF-A0A534IEZ1-F1
#
_cell.length_a   1.000
_cell.length_b   1.000
_cell.length_c   1.000
_cell.angle_alpha   90.00
_cell.angle_beta   90.00
_cell.angle_gamma   90.00
#
_symmetry.space_group_name_H-M   'P 1'
#
loop_
_entity.id
_entity.type
_entity.pdbx_description
1 polymer ?
#
loop_
_entity_poly.entity_id
_entity_poly.type
_entity_poly.pdbx_seq_one_letter_code
_entity_poly.pdbx_strand_id
1 'polypeptide(L)' 'MSQSIGRSAFEDGLIIYPCAGNVGGVSGDTVIVAPPFNASEAELAELVEKLASAVERTLTT' A
#
# COMPACT_ATOMS: atom_id res chain seq x y z
N MET A 1 8.15 7.97 -0.95
CA MET A 1 6.77 7.92 -0.41
C MET A 1 6.30 6.48 -0.21
N SER A 2 6.45 5.60 -1.20
CA SER A 2 5.97 4.20 -1.16
C SER A 2 6.44 3.43 0.09
N GLN A 3 7.70 3.59 0.49
CA GLN A 3 8.27 2.95 1.69
C GLN A 3 7.57 3.38 2.99
N SER A 4 7.24 4.67 3.13
CA SER A 4 6.52 5.19 4.29
C SER A 4 5.09 4.66 4.35
N ILE A 5 4.41 4.59 3.19
CA ILE A 5 3.10 3.94 3.06
C ILE A 5 3.21 2.47 3.46
N GLY A 6 4.26 1.77 3.01
CA GLY A 6 4.55 0.37 3.37
C GLY A 6 4.65 0.15 4.87
N ARG A 7 5.39 0.99 5.57
CA ARG A 7 5.50 0.94 7.04
C ARG A 7 4.16 1.20 7.71
N SER A 8 3.44 2.24 7.27
CA SER A 8 2.13 2.62 7.80
C SER A 8 1.11 1.48 7.62
N ALA A 9 1.05 0.87 6.43
CA ALA A 9 0.16 -0.26 6.16
C ALA A 9 0.51 -1.51 6.99
N PHE A 10 1.81 -1.75 7.21
CA PHE A 10 2.28 -2.88 8.02
C PHE A 10 1.84 -2.77 9.49
N GLU A 11 1.78 -1.56 10.04
CA GLU A 11 1.25 -1.30 11.39
C GLU A 11 -0.23 -1.68 11.53
N ASP A 12 -1.00 -1.59 10.43
CA ASP A 12 -2.41 -2.01 10.34
C ASP A 12 -2.58 -3.48 9.88
N GLY A 13 -1.49 -4.24 9.82
CA GLY A 13 -1.48 -5.65 9.43
C GLY A 13 -1.64 -5.92 7.93
N LEU A 14 -1.43 -4.91 7.07
CA LEU A 14 -1.43 -5.05 5.62
C LEU A 14 0.00 -5.04 5.07
N ILE A 15 0.40 -6.15 4.44
CA ILE A 15 1.68 -6.23 3.71
C ILE A 15 1.46 -5.74 2.28
N ILE A 16 2.30 -4.81 1.84
CA ILE A 16 2.35 -4.32 0.46
C ILE A 16 3.79 -4.34 -0.06
N TYR A 17 3.96 -4.29 -1.38
CA TYR A 17 5.28 -4.19 -1.99
C TYR A 17 5.54 -2.75 -2.47
N PRO A 18 6.25 -1.93 -1.68
CA PRO A 18 6.61 -0.58 -2.09
C PRO A 18 7.69 -0.60 -3.17
N CYS A 19 7.49 0.19 -4.22
CA CYS A 19 8.40 0.33 -5.35
C CYS A 19 8.70 1.82 -5.59
N ALA A 20 9.97 2.19 -5.71
CA ALA A 20 10.39 3.58 -5.97
C ALA A 20 11.25 3.65 -7.23
N GLY A 21 11.33 4.84 -7.85
CA GLY A 21 12.17 5.07 -9.02
C GLY A 21 11.57 4.56 -10.34
N ASN A 22 10.26 4.36 -10.42
CA ASN A 22 9.59 3.84 -11.62
C ASN A 22 9.64 4.80 -12.83
N VAL A 23 9.93 6.09 -12.57
CA VAL A 23 10.20 7.13 -13.56
C VAL A 23 11.69 7.47 -13.53
N GLY A 24 12.43 6.98 -14.54
CA GLY A 24 13.84 7.30 -14.75
C GLY A 24 14.78 6.82 -13.65
N GLY A 25 14.38 5.83 -12.83
CA GLY A 25 15.19 5.29 -11.74
C GLY A 25 15.22 6.16 -10.47
N VAL A 26 14.59 7.33 -10.48
CA VAL A 26 14.70 8.32 -9.40
C VAL A 26 13.35 8.79 -8.87
N SER A 27 12.35 8.94 -9.73
CA SER A 27 11.04 9.49 -9.40
C SER A 27 9.96 8.43 -9.61
N GLY A 28 8.74 8.70 -9.15
CA GLY A 28 7.62 7.78 -9.32
C GLY A 28 7.63 6.65 -8.29
N ASP A 29 6.79 6.81 -7.28
CA ASP A 29 6.48 5.78 -6.31
C ASP A 29 5.29 4.96 -6.79
N THR A 30 5.32 3.65 -6.53
CA THR A 30 4.23 2.72 -6.82
C THR A 30 4.11 1.72 -5.68
N VAL A 31 2.94 1.16 -5.49
CA VAL A 31 2.67 0.10 -4.53
C VAL A 31 2.00 -1.05 -5.27
N ILE A 32 2.44 -2.28 -5.01
CA ILE A 32 1.77 -3.49 -5.50
C ILE A 32 1.03 -4.13 -4.33
N VAL A 33 -0.25 -4.44 -4.56
CA VAL A 33 -1.08 -5.30 -3.72
C VAL A 33 -1.34 -6.61 -4.45
N ALA A 34 -1.25 -7.72 -3.73
CA ALA A 34 -1.39 -9.06 -4.29
C ALA A 34 -2.27 -9.92 -3.38
N PRO A 35 -3.60 -9.68 -3.37
CA PRO A 35 -4.52 -10.54 -2.63
C PRO A 35 -4.52 -11.97 -3.22
N PRO A 36 -4.86 -12.99 -2.41
CA PRO A 36 -4.99 -14.35 -2.91
C PRO A 36 -6.16 -14.44 -3.91
N PHE A 37 -6.06 -15.38 -4.86
CA PHE A 37 -7.08 -15.56 -5.91
C PHE A 37 -8.49 -15.86 -5.36
N ASN A 38 -8.56 -16.52 -4.20
CA ASN A 38 -9.80 -16.89 -3.53
C ASN A 38 -10.23 -15.88 -2.46
N ALA A 39 -9.70 -14.66 -2.46
CA ALA A 39 -10.14 -13.60 -1.56
C ALA A 39 -11.63 -13.30 -1.77
N SER A 40 -12.37 -13.19 -0.66
CA SER A 40 -13.75 -12.73 -0.64
C SER A 40 -13.85 -11.22 -0.86
N GLU A 41 -15.03 -10.74 -1.25
CA GLU A 41 -15.30 -9.30 -1.40
C GLU A 41 -15.05 -8.52 -0.10
N ALA A 42 -15.35 -9.13 1.06
CA ALA A 42 -15.10 -8.52 2.37
C ALA A 42 -13.59 -8.37 2.66
N GLU A 43 -12.78 -9.39 2.36
CA GLU A 43 -11.32 -9.31 2.52
C GLU A 43 -10.70 -8.27 1.57
N LEU A 44 -11.23 -8.15 0.35
CA LEU A 44 -10.80 -7.12 -0.60
C LEU A 44 -11.19 -5.71 -0.13
N ALA A 45 -12.39 -5.54 0.43
CA ALA A 45 -12.81 -4.28 1.02
C ALA A 45 -11.91 -3.88 2.20
N GLU A 46 -11.63 -4.80 3.13
CA GLU A 46 -10.72 -4.58 4.26
C GLU A 46 -9.31 -4.18 3.79
N LEU A 47 -8.78 -4.85 2.75
CA LEU A 47 -7.49 -4.51 2.16
C LEU A 47 -7.48 -3.07 1.62
N VAL A 48 -8.52 -2.66 0.90
CA VAL A 48 -8.63 -1.31 0.33
C VAL A 48 -8.75 -0.26 1.44
N GLU A 49 -9.55 -0.52 2.48
CA GLU A 49 -9.71 0.37 3.63
C GLU A 49 -8.38 0.59 4.37
N LYS A 50 -7.65 -0.49 4.66
CA LYS A 50 -6.32 -0.42 5.29
C LYS A 50 -5.32 0.35 4.44
N LEU A 51 -5.29 0.09 3.13
CA LEU A 51 -4.41 0.80 2.21
C LEU A 51 -4.74 2.30 2.16
N ALA A 52 -6.03 2.65 2.07
CA ALA A 52 -6.48 4.04 2.04
C ALA A 52 -6.06 4.78 3.32
N SER A 53 -6.29 4.17 4.49
CA SER A 53 -5.89 4.74 5.78
C SER A 53 -4.37 4.95 5.87
N ALA A 54 -3.58 3.96 5.44
CA ALA A 54 -2.13 4.05 5.43
C ALA A 54 -1.61 5.18 4.53
N VAL A 55 -2.22 5.37 3.35
CA VAL A 55 -1.91 6.47 2.43
C VAL A 55 -2.27 7.82 3.06
N GLU A 56 -3.50 7.97 3.57
CA GLU A 56 -3.97 9.21 4.19
C GLU A 56 -3.05 9.64 5.33
N ARG A 57 -2.77 8.73 6.28
CA ARG A 57 -1.87 8.99 7.41
C ARG A 57 -0.47 9.41 6.97
N THR A 58 0.03 8.86 5.87
CA THR A 58 1.35 9.20 5.33
C THR A 58 1.35 10.55 4.62
N LEU A 59 0.26 10.93 3.94
CA LEU A 59 0.17 12.18 3.18
C LEU A 59 -0.21 13.40 4.03
N THR A 60 -0.88 13.18 5.16
CA THR A 60 -1.30 14.27 6.07
C THR A 60 -0.23 14.66 7.09
N THR A 61 0.84 13.87 7.21
CA THR A 61 2.01 14.15 8.07
C THR A 61 3.07 14.93 7.31
#